data_AF-A0A7C1TQ74-F1
#
_entry.id   AF-A0A7C1TQ74-F1
#
_cell.length_a   1.000
_cell.length_b   1.000
_cell.length_c   1.000
_cell.angle_alpha   90.00
_cell.angle_beta   90.00
_cell.angle_gamma   90.00
#
_symmetry.space_group_name_H-M   'P 1'
#
loop_
_entity.id
_entity.type
_entity.pdbx_description
1 polymer ?
#
loop_
_entity_poly.entity_id
_entity_poly.type
_entity_poly.pdbx_seq_one_letter_code
_entity_poly.pdbx_strand_id
1 'polypeptide(L)' 'MTKRRHNRIPLKLAVECTMTVKKQSAVKSIQITGVVRDVSAGGVGLVTDYPLMQG' A
#
# COMPACT_ATOMS: atom_id res chain seq x y z
N MET A 1 7.15 19.69 13.07
CA MET A 1 6.31 19.65 11.85
C MET A 1 6.10 18.21 11.43
N THR A 2 4.86 17.71 11.48
CA THR A 2 4.51 16.38 10.95
C THR A 2 4.19 16.51 9.46
N LYS A 3 4.98 15.88 8.59
CA LYS A 3 4.83 15.92 7.12
C LYS A 3 3.54 15.25 6.59
N ARG A 4 2.62 14.80 7.46
CA ARG A 4 1.43 14.02 7.09
C ARG A 4 0.17 14.88 7.22
N ARG A 5 -0.67 14.89 6.17
CA ARG A 5 -1.97 15.58 6.18
C ARG A 5 -3.03 14.88 7.04
N HIS A 6 -2.91 13.56 7.22
CA HIS A 6 -3.83 12.75 8.02
C HIS A 6 -3.06 11.86 9.00
N ASN A 7 -3.61 11.68 10.19
CA ASN A 7 -3.11 10.69 11.15
C ASN A 7 -3.32 9.28 10.58
N ARG A 8 -2.35 8.41 10.85
CA ARG A 8 -2.34 7.02 10.41
C ARG A 8 -2.70 6.14 11.61
N ILE A 9 -3.68 5.27 11.43
CA ILE A 9 -4.17 4.35 12.46
C ILE A 9 -3.50 3.00 12.22
N PRO A 10 -2.65 2.51 13.13
CA PRO A 10 -2.04 1.20 13.00
C PRO A 10 -3.12 0.11 13.16
N LEU A 11 -3.08 -0.90 12.31
CA LEU A 11 -3.93 -2.08 12.46
C LEU A 11 -3.23 -3.09 13.39
N LYS A 12 -3.99 -3.60 14.36
CA LYS A 12 -3.50 -4.66 15.27
C LYS A 12 -3.68 -6.07 14.71
N LEU A 13 -4.50 -6.21 13.67
CA LEU A 13 -4.77 -7.47 12.99
C LEU A 13 -4.13 -7.44 11.60
N ALA A 14 -3.57 -8.57 11.19
CA ALA A 14 -3.07 -8.76 9.83
C ALA A 14 -4.28 -8.86 8.89
N VAL A 15 -4.49 -7.81 8.09
CA VAL A 15 -5.50 -7.79 7.04
C VAL A 15 -4.81 -7.96 5.71
N GLU A 16 -5.04 -9.09 5.05
CA GLU A 16 -4.58 -9.30 3.68
C GLU A 16 -5.45 -8.50 2.70
N CYS A 17 -4.79 -7.86 1.75
CA CYS A 17 -5.43 -7.10 0.70
C CYS A 17 -4.77 -7.43 -0.63
N THR A 18 -5.59 -7.75 -1.63
CA THR A 18 -5.17 -7.91 -3.02
C THR A 18 -5.60 -6.67 -3.80
N MET A 19 -4.66 -6.02 -4.48
CA MET A 19 -4.89 -4.83 -5.28
C MET A 19 -4.25 -4.96 -6.66
N THR A 20 -4.95 -4.48 -7.67
CA THR A 20 -4.43 -4.45 -9.04
C THR A 20 -3.78 -3.11 -9.29
N VAL A 21 -2.46 -3.10 -9.52
CA VAL A 21 -1.70 -1.89 -9.85
C VAL A 21 -1.32 -1.89 -11.33
N LYS A 22 -1.31 -0.71 -11.95
CA LYS A 22 -0.78 -0.55 -13.30
C LYS A 22 0.68 -0.16 -13.22
N LYS A 23 1.57 -0.99 -13.79
CA LYS A 23 2.99 -0.64 -13.89
C LYS A 23 3.15 0.44 -14.95
N GLN A 24 3.78 1.57 -14.61
CA GLN A 24 3.90 2.71 -15.53
C GLN A 24 4.79 2.39 -16.75
N SER A 25 5.70 1.42 -16.61
CA SER A 25 6.71 1.05 -17.62
C SER A 25 6.26 -0.04 -18.60
N ALA A 26 5.18 -0.77 -18.31
CA ALA A 26 4.61 -1.76 -19.21
C ALA A 26 3.10 -1.74 -19.01
N VAL A 27 2.31 -1.65 -20.08
CA VAL A 27 0.83 -1.68 -20.05
C VAL A 27 0.33 -3.07 -19.62
N LYS A 28 0.70 -3.50 -18.42
CA LYS A 28 0.32 -4.74 -17.78
C LYS A 28 -0.12 -4.39 -16.36
N SER A 29 -1.36 -4.73 -16.08
CA SER A 29 -1.91 -4.73 -14.73
C SER A 29 -1.27 -5.88 -13.95
N ILE A 30 -0.83 -5.61 -12.74
CA ILE A 30 -0.20 -6.59 -11.85
C ILE A 30 -1.05 -6.67 -10.60
N GLN A 31 -1.41 -7.89 -10.19
CA GLN A 31 -2.02 -8.09 -8.89
C GLN A 31 -0.94 -8.18 -7.83
N ILE A 32 -1.11 -7.41 -6.77
CA ILE A 32 -0.23 -7.38 -5.61
C ILE A 32 -1.07 -7.76 -4.40
N THR A 33 -0.61 -8.76 -3.68
CA THR A 33 -1.16 -9.13 -2.38
C THR A 33 -0.19 -8.65 -1.30
N GLY A 34 -0.73 -8.13 -0.21
CA GLY A 34 0.07 -7.73 0.93
C GLY A 34 -0.76 -7.56 2.20
N VAL A 35 -0.07 -7.31 3.31
CA VAL A 35 -0.68 -7.09 4.62
C VAL A 35 -0.78 -5.59 4.89
N VAL A 36 -1.96 -5.13 5.26
CA VAL A 36 -2.20 -3.74 5.64
C VAL A 36 -1.66 -3.50 7.05
N ARG A 37 -0.70 -2.58 7.17
CA ARG A 37 -0.10 -2.19 8.45
C ARG A 37 -0.82 -1.02 9.11
N ASP A 38 -1.24 -0.04 8.30
CA ASP A 38 -1.90 1.16 8.78
C ASP A 38 -2.84 1.75 7.72
N VAL A 39 -3.81 2.54 8.19
CA VAL A 39 -4.80 3.22 7.34
C VAL A 39 -4.95 4.68 7.71
N SER A 40 -5.36 5.49 6.73
CA SER A 40 -5.75 6.88 6.91
C SER A 40 -6.74 7.27 5.82
N ALA A 41 -7.41 8.41 5.98
CA ALA A 41 -8.26 8.97 4.92
C ALA A 41 -7.50 9.22 3.60
N GLY A 42 -6.17 9.39 3.65
CA GLY A 42 -5.33 9.58 2.48
C GLY A 42 -4.74 8.29 1.88
N GLY A 43 -5.02 7.12 2.44
CA GLY A 43 -4.53 5.85 1.93
C GLY A 43 -4.03 4.88 3.00
N VAL A 44 -3.49 3.76 2.51
CA VAL A 44 -3.09 2.56 3.27
C VAL A 44 -1.57 2.38 3.20
N GLY A 45 -0.96 1.89 4.28
CA GLY A 45 0.39 1.33 4.29
C GLY A 45 0.34 -0.18 4.07
N LEU A 46 0.89 -0.66 2.96
CA LEU A 46 0.91 -2.08 2.58
C LEU A 46 2.32 -2.64 2.72
N VAL A 47 2.46 -3.81 3.32
CA VAL A 47 3.68 -4.63 3.29
C VAL A 47 3.45 -5.76 2.31
N THR A 48 4.31 -5.88 1.30
CA THR A 48 4.20 -6.90 0.26
C THR A 48 5.60 -7.37 -0.13
N ASP A 49 5.72 -8.63 -0.51
CA ASP A 49 6.96 -9.19 -1.06
C ASP A 49 7.18 -8.81 -2.53
N TYR A 50 6.17 -8.18 -3.16
CA TYR A 50 6.32 -7.70 -4.52
C TYR A 50 7.33 -6.53 -4.56
N PRO A 51 8.38 -6.59 -5.40
CA PRO A 51 9.40 -5.54 -5.47
C PRO A 51 8.82 -4.29 -6.15
N LEU A 52 8.21 -3.43 -5.33
CA LEU A 52 7.76 -2.10 -5.73
C LEU A 52 9.00 -1.21 -5.86
N MET A 53 9.42 -0.94 -7.10
CA MET A 53 10.46 0.05 -7.37
C MET A 53 9.95 1.43 -6.92
N GLN A 54 10.67 2.04 -5.97
CA GLN A 54 10.40 3.39 -5.50
C GLN A 54 10.94 4.38 -6.55
N GLY A 55 10.04 5.05 -7.29
CA GLY A 55 10.38 6.13 -8.21
C GLY A 55 10.69 7.44 -7.50
#